data_AF-A0AAU9VNP6-F1
#
_entry.id   AF-A0AAU9VNP6-F1
#
_cell.length_a   1.000
_cell.length_b   1.000
_cell.length_c   1.000
_cell.angle_alpha   90.00
_cell.angle_beta   90.00
_cell.angle_gamma   90.00
#
_symmetry.space_group_name_H-M   'P 1'
#
loop_
_entity.id
_entity.type
_entity.pdbx_description
1 polymer ?
#
loop_
_entity_poly.entity_id
_entity_poly.type
_entity_poly.pdbx_seq_one_letter_code
_entity_poly.pdbx_strand_id
1 'polypeptide(L)'
;MPDKRPFLWTVMDGVDLDIEIGSHRYYPDFVREMRRLMNTDPSKKYLITAAPQCPFPDKWMGPQIQGSALEDYGQEFDYLFIQFYNNYCYPGDQYFLPVIDTWLQWARSVPNGSLIVLGLPAGPQAAGKPHYYFPPDKLAHVYKQIRDKPGVGGLMFWDCSWVQNNIVKGKNYGTHAFELLRGIANPPTEAPSTQAPPTTPQTTTCTSMQSSTSTQKPTTLQTTKPQTQRPIITTKPPTGPVDCSVDGYFPDPANCSGFIVCSAGVAYPRSCPPGLKYNKIRKYCDWPQNVQC
;
A
#
# COMPACT_ATOMS: atom_id res chain seq x y z
N MET A 1 1.63 6.49 -25.26
CA MET A 1 2.45 5.42 -24.67
C MET A 1 1.56 4.20 -24.37
N PRO A 2 1.16 3.43 -25.40
CA PRO A 2 0.44 2.16 -25.21
C PRO A 2 1.27 1.11 -24.44
N ASP A 3 2.61 1.23 -24.49
CA ASP A 3 3.54 0.20 -24.00
C ASP A 3 3.83 0.24 -22.50
N LYS A 4 3.16 1.11 -21.73
CA LYS A 4 3.33 1.25 -20.28
C LYS A 4 2.11 0.80 -19.46
N ARG A 5 1.32 -0.14 -19.99
CA ARG A 5 0.19 -0.74 -19.27
C ARG A 5 0.44 -2.23 -19.02
N PRO A 6 1.12 -2.60 -17.91
CA PRO A 6 1.42 -4.00 -17.59
C PRO A 6 0.17 -4.89 -17.53
N PHE A 7 -0.97 -4.31 -17.12
CA PHE A 7 -2.26 -5.00 -17.07
C PHE A 7 -3.19 -4.61 -18.22
N LEU A 8 -2.64 -4.14 -19.33
CA LEU A 8 -3.37 -3.72 -20.52
C LEU A 8 -4.51 -2.76 -20.14
N TRP A 9 -5.76 -3.17 -20.33
CA TRP A 9 -6.95 -2.33 -20.17
C TRP A 9 -7.48 -2.29 -18.75
N THR A 10 -7.00 -3.18 -17.88
CA THR A 10 -7.46 -3.29 -16.49
C THR A 10 -7.18 -2.01 -15.71
N VAL A 11 -8.17 -1.60 -14.92
CA VAL A 11 -8.10 -0.46 -14.00
C VAL A 11 -8.21 -1.01 -12.58
N MET A 12 -7.13 -0.90 -11.82
CA MET A 12 -7.10 -1.35 -10.42
C MET A 12 -8.08 -0.53 -9.56
N ASP A 13 -8.56 -1.11 -8.47
CA ASP A 13 -9.48 -0.45 -7.54
C ASP A 13 -8.78 0.50 -6.56
N GLY A 14 -7.45 0.52 -6.55
CA GLY A 14 -6.69 1.33 -5.61
C GLY A 14 -5.20 1.03 -5.62
N VAL A 15 -4.55 1.50 -4.57
CA VAL A 15 -3.14 1.24 -4.28
C VAL A 15 -2.96 0.93 -2.80
N ASP A 16 -2.09 -0.04 -2.50
CA ASP A 16 -1.66 -0.37 -1.15
C ASP A 16 -0.20 0.02 -0.94
N LEU A 17 0.10 0.67 0.17
CA LEU A 17 1.43 1.12 0.54
C LEU A 17 2.01 0.18 1.61
N ASP A 18 2.76 -0.82 1.15
CA ASP A 18 3.51 -1.76 1.99
C ASP A 18 4.99 -1.34 2.07
N ILE A 19 5.28 -0.36 2.93
CA ILE A 19 6.61 0.26 3.03
C ILE A 19 7.32 -0.23 4.28
N GLU A 20 8.27 -1.16 4.11
CA GLU A 20 8.97 -1.81 5.23
C GLU A 20 10.46 -1.45 5.36
N ILE A 21 11.01 -0.71 4.41
CA ILE A 21 12.42 -0.29 4.40
C ILE A 21 12.62 1.03 3.65
N GLY A 22 13.69 1.74 3.96
CA GLY A 22 14.15 2.90 3.22
C GLY A 22 13.93 4.20 3.99
N SER A 23 12.88 4.95 3.66
CA SER A 23 12.56 6.23 4.31
C SER A 23 11.07 6.52 4.23
N HIS A 24 10.57 7.43 5.07
CA HIS A 24 9.20 7.95 4.98
C HIS A 24 8.99 8.98 3.85
N ARG A 25 10.07 9.43 3.19
CA ARG A 25 10.05 10.58 2.29
C ARG A 25 9.20 10.31 1.04
N TYR A 26 8.52 11.36 0.57
CA TYR A 26 7.73 11.42 -0.66
C TYR A 26 6.44 10.59 -0.69
N TYR A 27 6.19 9.70 0.28
CA TYR A 27 4.90 9.03 0.39
C TYR A 27 3.72 9.97 0.68
N PRO A 28 3.87 11.05 1.49
CA PRO A 28 2.85 12.09 1.57
C PRO A 28 2.48 12.70 0.21
N ASP A 29 3.49 13.05 -0.60
CA ASP A 29 3.28 13.61 -1.93
C ASP A 29 2.61 12.61 -2.88
N PHE A 30 2.98 11.33 -2.79
CA PHE A 30 2.36 10.24 -3.52
C PHE A 30 0.87 10.11 -3.18
N VAL A 31 0.53 10.06 -1.89
CA VAL A 31 -0.87 9.93 -1.42
C VAL A 31 -1.69 11.13 -1.87
N ARG A 32 -1.17 12.35 -1.69
CA ARG A 32 -1.81 13.58 -2.16
C ARG A 32 -2.13 13.51 -3.65
N GLU A 33 -1.14 13.18 -4.48
CA GLU A 33 -1.32 13.18 -5.93
C GLU A 33 -2.22 12.03 -6.40
N MET A 34 -2.11 10.85 -5.80
CA MET A 34 -3.00 9.72 -6.07
C MET A 34 -4.44 10.08 -5.78
N ARG A 35 -4.74 10.62 -4.59
CA ARG A 35 -6.10 11.03 -4.27
C ARG A 35 -6.60 12.12 -5.21
N ARG A 36 -5.76 13.13 -5.53
CA ARG A 36 -6.11 14.19 -6.49
C ARG A 36 -6.53 13.61 -7.84
N LEU A 37 -5.79 12.62 -8.36
CA LEU A 37 -6.10 11.94 -9.63
C LEU A 37 -7.35 11.07 -9.54
N MET A 38 -7.49 10.29 -8.45
CA MET A 38 -8.69 9.46 -8.21
C MET A 38 -9.96 10.31 -8.21
N ASN A 39 -9.92 11.51 -7.62
CA ASN A 39 -11.05 12.43 -7.57
C ASN A 39 -11.44 13.04 -8.93
N THR A 40 -10.62 12.86 -9.98
CA THR A 40 -10.98 13.30 -11.34
C THR A 40 -11.86 12.30 -12.09
N ASP A 41 -11.97 11.06 -11.59
CA ASP A 41 -12.83 10.04 -12.17
C ASP A 41 -14.11 9.88 -11.34
N PRO A 42 -15.24 10.47 -11.78
CA PRO A 42 -16.50 10.37 -11.06
C PRO A 42 -17.18 9.00 -11.20
N SER A 43 -16.67 8.12 -12.07
CA SER A 43 -17.32 6.84 -12.37
C SER A 43 -17.05 5.76 -11.31
N LYS A 44 -16.01 5.95 -10.49
CA LYS A 44 -15.52 4.93 -9.57
C LYS A 44 -14.88 5.55 -8.33
N LYS A 45 -15.12 4.92 -7.17
CA LYS A 45 -14.37 5.19 -5.95
C LYS A 45 -13.13 4.31 -5.91
N TYR A 46 -11.98 4.92 -5.59
CA TYR A 46 -10.69 4.24 -5.49
C TYR A 46 -10.21 4.20 -4.05
N LEU A 47 -9.51 3.13 -3.71
CA LEU A 47 -8.96 2.88 -2.39
C LEU A 47 -7.49 3.30 -2.29
N ILE A 48 -7.12 3.87 -1.15
CA ILE A 48 -5.73 3.97 -0.72
C ILE A 48 -5.62 3.24 0.61
N THR A 49 -4.74 2.25 0.68
CA THR A 49 -4.50 1.45 1.89
C THR A 49 -3.02 1.44 2.23
N ALA A 50 -2.69 1.02 3.45
CA ALA A 50 -1.30 0.79 3.85
C ALA A 50 -1.18 -0.41 4.78
N ALA A 51 0.01 -1.01 4.80
CA ALA A 51 0.33 -2.16 5.64
C ALA A 51 1.47 -1.83 6.63
N PRO A 52 1.31 -0.87 7.56
CA PRO A 52 2.35 -0.58 8.55
C PRO A 52 2.54 -1.78 9.49
N GLN A 53 3.72 -1.89 10.10
CA GLN A 53 3.95 -2.87 11.17
C GLN A 53 3.25 -2.45 12.46
N CYS A 54 3.04 -3.40 13.38
CA CYS A 54 2.31 -3.09 14.61
C CYS A 54 2.93 -2.04 15.55
N PRO A 55 4.27 -1.85 15.66
CA PRO A 55 4.81 -0.83 16.55
C PRO A 55 4.21 0.54 16.25
N PHE A 56 3.77 1.25 17.29
CA PHE A 56 3.21 2.59 17.14
C PHE A 56 4.19 3.65 17.70
N PRO A 57 4.54 4.69 16.91
CA PRO A 57 4.23 4.82 15.49
C PRO A 57 5.05 3.86 14.62
N ASP A 58 4.49 3.47 13.47
CA ASP A 58 5.23 2.70 12.47
C ASP A 58 6.44 3.49 11.95
N LYS A 59 7.56 2.80 11.73
CA LYS A 59 8.84 3.44 11.42
C LYS A 59 8.85 4.24 10.10
N TRP A 60 8.09 3.82 9.10
CA TRP A 60 8.16 4.37 7.75
C TRP A 60 6.91 5.13 7.35
N MET A 61 5.76 4.68 7.82
CA MET A 61 4.46 5.24 7.50
C MET A 61 3.84 5.97 8.67
N GLY A 62 4.30 5.70 9.90
CA GLY A 62 3.56 5.91 11.13
C GLY A 62 3.18 7.36 11.46
N PRO A 63 2.12 7.56 12.25
CA PRO A 63 1.78 8.87 12.83
C PRO A 63 2.91 9.45 13.67
N GLN A 64 2.83 10.72 14.08
CA GLN A 64 3.83 11.40 14.92
C GLN A 64 5.24 11.49 14.31
N ILE A 65 5.38 11.12 13.03
CA ILE A 65 6.60 11.27 12.25
C ILE A 65 6.32 12.29 11.17
N GLN A 66 6.74 13.54 11.39
CA GLN A 66 6.55 14.60 10.41
C GLN A 66 7.11 14.20 9.04
N GLY A 67 6.29 14.31 7.99
CA GLY A 67 6.67 13.89 6.64
C GLY A 67 6.44 12.40 6.34
N SER A 68 5.79 11.66 7.24
CA SER A 68 5.25 10.33 6.95
C SER A 68 3.85 10.43 6.35
N ALA A 69 3.46 9.41 5.60
CA ALA A 69 2.18 9.43 4.90
C ALA A 69 0.97 9.39 5.86
N LEU A 70 1.04 8.64 6.97
CA LEU A 70 -0.07 8.59 7.92
C LEU A 70 -0.15 9.85 8.79
N GLU A 71 0.97 10.51 9.06
CA GLU A 71 0.96 11.79 9.78
C GLU A 71 0.37 12.91 8.90
N ASP A 72 0.87 13.07 7.68
CA ASP A 72 0.52 14.22 6.84
C ASP A 72 -0.81 14.03 6.08
N TYR A 73 -1.19 12.78 5.76
CA TYR A 73 -2.36 12.44 4.94
C TYR A 73 -3.15 11.23 5.46
N GLY A 74 -3.15 10.98 6.79
CA GLY A 74 -3.89 9.86 7.38
C GLY A 74 -5.37 9.78 6.99
N GLN A 75 -6.02 10.93 6.76
CA GLN A 75 -7.43 11.03 6.34
C GLN A 75 -7.69 10.47 4.94
N GLU A 76 -6.64 10.26 4.14
CA GLU A 76 -6.75 9.76 2.77
C GLU A 76 -6.68 8.24 2.69
N PHE A 77 -6.43 7.54 3.80
CA PHE A 77 -6.37 6.08 3.83
C PHE A 77 -7.71 5.47 4.21
N ASP A 78 -8.19 4.52 3.41
CA ASP A 78 -9.48 3.85 3.62
C ASP A 78 -9.35 2.69 4.63
N TYR A 79 -8.28 1.90 4.52
CA TYR A 79 -7.97 0.77 5.41
C TYR A 79 -6.48 0.74 5.77
N LEU A 80 -6.19 0.35 7.01
CA LEU A 80 -4.83 0.01 7.43
C LEU A 80 -4.75 -1.46 7.82
N PHE A 81 -3.95 -2.22 7.07
CA PHE A 81 -3.67 -3.62 7.28
C PHE A 81 -2.48 -3.80 8.25
N ILE A 82 -2.69 -3.44 9.52
CA ILE A 82 -1.61 -3.41 10.51
C ILE A 82 -1.03 -4.82 10.68
N GLN A 83 0.27 -4.98 10.44
CA GLN A 83 0.95 -6.27 10.51
C GLN A 83 1.28 -6.63 11.97
N PHE A 84 0.41 -7.42 12.60
CA PHE A 84 0.57 -7.90 13.98
C PHE A 84 1.37 -9.21 14.04
N TYR A 85 2.53 -9.24 13.38
CA TYR A 85 3.49 -10.33 13.39
C TYR A 85 4.92 -9.79 13.22
N ASN A 86 5.93 -10.64 13.43
CA ASN A 86 7.36 -10.27 13.39
C ASN A 86 7.79 -9.17 14.38
N ASN A 87 6.92 -8.81 15.33
CA ASN A 87 7.12 -7.73 16.29
C ASN A 87 6.56 -8.10 17.66
N TYR A 88 6.97 -7.35 18.69
CA TYR A 88 6.58 -7.57 20.08
C TYR A 88 5.07 -7.39 20.33
N CYS A 89 4.36 -6.67 19.46
CA CYS A 89 2.95 -6.33 19.60
C CYS A 89 1.99 -7.36 18.96
N TYR A 90 2.49 -8.53 18.52
CA TYR A 90 1.63 -9.60 18.01
C TYR A 90 0.67 -10.16 19.08
N PRO A 91 -0.46 -10.82 18.70
CA PRO A 91 -1.51 -11.18 19.65
C PRO A 91 -1.16 -12.19 20.75
N GLY A 92 0.03 -12.79 20.69
CA GLY A 92 0.52 -13.70 21.72
C GLY A 92 1.29 -13.00 22.85
N ASP A 93 1.46 -11.68 22.76
CA ASP A 93 2.17 -10.86 23.74
C ASP A 93 1.23 -9.91 24.51
N GLN A 94 1.66 -9.44 25.68
CA GLN A 94 0.92 -8.52 26.53
C GLN A 94 0.69 -7.15 25.87
N TYR A 95 1.53 -6.78 24.89
CA TYR A 95 1.46 -5.49 24.21
C TYR A 95 0.38 -5.40 23.13
N PHE A 96 -0.22 -6.52 22.71
CA PHE A 96 -1.19 -6.52 21.61
C PHE A 96 -2.39 -5.59 21.83
N LEU A 97 -3.14 -5.78 22.93
CA LEU A 97 -4.35 -5.01 23.19
C LEU A 97 -4.05 -3.51 23.39
N PRO A 98 -3.02 -3.10 24.17
CA PRO A 98 -2.63 -1.70 24.26
C PRO A 98 -2.28 -1.09 22.90
N VAL A 99 -1.51 -1.80 22.06
CA VAL A 99 -1.04 -1.26 20.77
C VAL A 99 -2.16 -1.14 19.75
N ILE A 100 -3.05 -2.14 19.64
CA ILE A 100 -4.20 -2.01 18.72
C ILE A 100 -5.17 -0.91 19.20
N ASP A 101 -5.31 -0.72 20.51
CA ASP A 101 -6.10 0.39 21.05
C ASP A 101 -5.47 1.75 20.71
N THR A 102 -4.15 1.88 20.72
CA THR A 102 -3.44 3.08 20.26
C THR A 102 -3.71 3.36 18.78
N TRP A 103 -3.63 2.35 17.90
CA TRP A 103 -3.97 2.49 16.48
C TRP A 103 -5.43 2.91 16.27
N LEU A 104 -6.37 2.29 16.98
CA LEU A 104 -7.79 2.62 16.91
C LEU A 104 -8.08 4.04 17.43
N GLN A 105 -7.41 4.48 18.50
CA GLN A 105 -7.54 5.83 19.03
C GLN A 105 -7.02 6.87 18.03
N TRP A 106 -5.84 6.63 17.45
CA TRP A 106 -5.30 7.50 16.41
C TRP A 106 -6.25 7.58 15.22
N ALA A 107 -6.74 6.45 14.69
CA ALA A 107 -7.65 6.44 13.55
C ALA A 107 -8.92 7.27 13.83
N ARG A 108 -9.51 7.17 15.02
CA ARG A 108 -10.68 7.99 15.40
C ARG A 108 -10.37 9.48 15.56
N SER A 109 -9.11 9.83 15.81
CA SER A 109 -8.68 11.24 15.92
C SER A 109 -8.51 11.90 14.55
N VAL A 110 -8.36 11.11 13.49
CA VAL A 110 -8.18 11.58 12.11
C VAL A 110 -9.56 11.78 11.47
N PRO A 111 -9.83 12.93 10.81
CA PRO A 111 -11.06 13.12 10.03
C PRO A 111 -11.20 12.01 8.98
N ASN A 112 -12.36 11.36 8.93
CA ASN A 112 -12.60 10.19 8.06
C ASN A 112 -11.55 9.06 8.23
N GLY A 113 -11.04 8.88 9.45
CA GLY A 113 -9.94 7.96 9.70
C GLY A 113 -10.22 6.51 9.30
N SER A 114 -9.14 5.83 8.93
CA SER A 114 -9.17 4.49 8.34
C SER A 114 -9.76 3.44 9.27
N LEU A 115 -10.34 2.40 8.67
CA LEU A 115 -10.63 1.17 9.41
C LEU A 115 -9.34 0.38 9.65
N ILE A 116 -9.15 -0.09 10.88
CA ILE A 116 -8.00 -0.89 11.29
C ILE A 116 -8.31 -2.38 11.07
N VAL A 117 -7.52 -3.03 10.23
CA VAL A 117 -7.65 -4.44 9.87
C VAL A 117 -6.51 -5.22 10.51
N LEU A 118 -6.84 -6.28 11.25
CA LEU A 118 -5.85 -7.12 11.94
C LEU A 118 -5.11 -8.00 10.93
N GLY A 119 -3.85 -7.68 10.64
CA GLY A 119 -2.97 -8.44 9.75
C GLY A 119 -2.24 -9.57 10.45
N LEU A 120 -2.38 -10.80 9.94
CA LEU A 120 -1.78 -12.01 10.51
C LEU A 120 -1.19 -12.94 9.44
N PRO A 121 -0.22 -13.80 9.80
CA PRO A 121 0.27 -14.85 8.90
C PRO A 121 -0.80 -15.93 8.73
N ALA A 122 -0.97 -16.45 7.52
CA ALA A 122 -1.95 -17.49 7.21
C ALA A 122 -1.43 -18.92 7.33
N GLY A 123 -0.18 -19.10 7.76
CA GLY A 123 0.42 -20.41 7.97
C GLY A 123 1.65 -20.36 8.88
N PRO A 124 2.08 -21.50 9.43
CA PRO A 124 3.13 -21.59 10.45
C PRO A 124 4.53 -21.15 9.97
N GLN A 125 4.74 -21.00 8.67
CA GLN A 125 6.00 -20.49 8.09
C GLN A 125 5.78 -19.24 7.24
N ALA A 126 4.59 -18.64 7.32
CA ALA A 126 4.26 -17.43 6.55
C ALA A 126 4.91 -16.16 7.12
N ALA A 127 5.51 -16.24 8.32
CA ALA A 127 6.23 -15.15 8.96
C ALA A 127 7.56 -15.64 9.53
N GLY A 128 8.34 -14.75 10.14
CA GLY A 128 9.71 -15.03 10.57
C GLY A 128 9.83 -16.10 11.66
N LYS A 129 8.76 -16.38 12.42
CA LYS A 129 8.70 -17.43 13.43
C LYS A 129 7.31 -18.10 13.50
N PRO A 130 7.22 -19.40 13.80
CA PRO A 130 5.94 -20.11 13.83
C PRO A 130 4.91 -19.63 14.86
N HIS A 131 5.36 -19.01 15.96
CA HIS A 131 4.43 -18.53 16.99
C HIS A 131 3.59 -17.33 16.56
N TYR A 132 3.93 -16.67 15.45
CA TYR A 132 3.11 -15.60 14.89
C TYR A 132 1.85 -16.12 14.18
N TYR A 133 1.81 -17.40 13.83
CA TYR A 133 0.64 -18.03 13.23
C TYR A 133 -0.34 -18.51 14.31
N PHE A 134 -1.63 -18.21 14.09
CA PHE A 134 -2.71 -18.57 14.99
C PHE A 134 -3.61 -19.61 14.30
N PRO A 135 -3.68 -20.87 14.79
CA PRO A 135 -4.67 -21.82 14.31
C PRO A 135 -6.11 -21.29 14.49
N PRO A 136 -7.11 -21.81 13.75
CA PRO A 136 -8.47 -21.25 13.72
C PRO A 136 -9.14 -21.00 15.09
N ASP A 137 -8.92 -21.87 16.07
CA ASP A 137 -9.44 -21.72 17.44
C ASP A 137 -8.79 -20.53 18.17
N LYS A 138 -7.47 -20.37 18.03
CA LYS A 138 -6.75 -19.23 18.61
C LYS A 138 -7.06 -17.93 17.87
N LEU A 139 -7.19 -17.97 16.54
CA LEU A 139 -7.62 -16.82 15.73
C LEU A 139 -8.99 -16.32 16.20
N ALA A 140 -9.95 -17.24 16.40
CA ALA A 140 -11.28 -16.89 16.89
C ALA A 140 -11.24 -16.24 18.28
N HIS A 141 -10.40 -16.75 19.18
CA HIS A 141 -10.21 -16.18 20.51
C HIS A 141 -9.66 -14.74 20.44
N VAL A 142 -8.58 -14.54 19.68
CA VAL A 142 -7.94 -13.23 19.50
C VAL A 142 -8.90 -12.23 18.86
N TYR A 143 -9.53 -12.60 17.75
CA TYR A 143 -10.41 -11.68 17.03
C TYR A 143 -11.62 -11.27 17.88
N LYS A 144 -12.16 -12.19 18.70
CA LYS A 144 -13.25 -11.88 19.64
C LYS A 144 -12.91 -10.78 20.65
N GLN A 145 -11.64 -10.59 21.00
CA GLN A 145 -11.22 -9.53 21.93
C GLN A 145 -11.33 -8.12 21.31
N ILE A 146 -11.29 -8.01 19.98
CA ILE A 146 -11.21 -6.72 19.28
C ILE A 146 -12.38 -6.45 18.34
N ARG A 147 -13.08 -7.49 17.84
CA ARG A 147 -14.08 -7.38 16.75
C ARG A 147 -15.18 -6.33 16.99
N ASP A 148 -15.56 -6.14 18.25
CA ASP A 148 -16.67 -5.26 18.65
C ASP A 148 -16.17 -3.84 18.99
N LYS A 149 -14.86 -3.58 18.88
CA LYS A 149 -14.28 -2.25 19.08
C LYS A 149 -14.57 -1.37 17.85
N PRO A 150 -15.08 -0.14 18.02
CA PRO A 150 -15.34 0.76 16.88
C PRO A 150 -14.08 1.02 16.04
N GLY A 151 -14.19 0.97 14.72
CA GLY A 151 -13.06 1.17 13.80
C GLY A 151 -12.27 -0.09 13.45
N VAL A 152 -12.61 -1.26 14.01
CA VAL A 152 -12.07 -2.54 13.53
C VAL A 152 -12.76 -2.94 12.23
N GLY A 153 -11.97 -3.09 11.16
CA GLY A 153 -12.45 -3.37 9.79
C GLY A 153 -12.43 -4.84 9.37
N GLY A 154 -11.73 -5.73 10.10
CA GLY A 154 -11.68 -7.15 9.79
C GLY A 154 -10.31 -7.79 9.97
N LEU A 155 -10.00 -8.75 9.10
CA LEU A 155 -8.76 -9.53 9.08
C LEU A 155 -8.04 -9.39 7.74
N MET A 156 -6.72 -9.30 7.77
CA MET A 156 -5.83 -9.40 6.62
C MET A 156 -4.89 -10.59 6.82
N PHE A 157 -4.55 -11.28 5.74
CA PHE A 157 -3.70 -12.46 5.79
C PHE A 157 -2.53 -12.38 4.82
N TRP A 158 -1.32 -12.55 5.35
CA TRP A 158 -0.13 -12.82 4.57
C TRP A 158 0.09 -14.33 4.43
N ASP A 159 -0.04 -14.94 3.25
CA ASP A 159 -0.59 -14.40 2.00
C ASP A 159 -1.64 -15.36 1.40
N CYS A 160 -2.14 -15.05 0.21
CA CYS A 160 -3.14 -15.89 -0.46
C CYS A 160 -2.68 -17.35 -0.66
N SER A 161 -1.39 -17.58 -0.94
CA SER A 161 -0.85 -18.92 -1.12
C SER A 161 -0.93 -19.74 0.17
N TRP A 162 -0.61 -19.13 1.32
CA TRP A 162 -0.77 -19.75 2.63
C TRP A 162 -2.24 -19.95 2.99
N VAL A 163 -3.09 -18.96 2.72
CA VAL A 163 -4.54 -19.05 2.96
C VAL A 163 -5.16 -20.25 2.24
N GLN A 164 -4.76 -20.50 1.00
CA GLN A 164 -5.29 -21.59 0.18
C GLN A 164 -4.70 -22.96 0.56
N ASN A 165 -3.40 -23.04 0.82
CA ASN A 165 -2.70 -24.30 1.01
C ASN A 165 -2.66 -24.79 2.46
N ASN A 166 -2.90 -23.92 3.44
CA ASN A 166 -3.00 -24.32 4.84
C ASN A 166 -4.38 -24.96 5.11
N ILE A 167 -4.42 -26.29 5.05
CA ILE A 167 -5.64 -27.08 5.28
C ILE A 167 -5.74 -27.48 6.74
N VAL A 168 -6.76 -26.98 7.43
CA VAL A 168 -7.07 -27.32 8.83
C VAL A 168 -8.44 -27.99 8.87
N LYS A 169 -8.50 -29.23 9.40
CA LYS A 169 -9.75 -30.01 9.48
C LYS A 169 -10.51 -30.09 8.15
N GLY A 170 -9.79 -30.26 7.03
CA GLY A 170 -10.36 -30.42 5.70
C GLY A 170 -10.83 -29.14 5.00
N LYS A 171 -10.65 -27.96 5.62
CA LYS A 171 -10.94 -26.65 5.00
C LYS A 171 -9.67 -25.81 4.91
N ASN A 172 -9.57 -24.99 3.87
CA ASN A 172 -8.49 -24.01 3.80
C ASN A 172 -8.65 -22.94 4.89
N TYR A 173 -7.54 -22.30 5.27
CA TYR A 173 -7.51 -21.35 6.37
C TYR A 173 -8.43 -20.14 6.14
N GLY A 174 -8.58 -19.71 4.88
CA GLY A 174 -9.50 -18.62 4.50
C GLY A 174 -10.97 -18.92 4.77
N THR A 175 -11.39 -20.18 4.63
CA THR A 175 -12.77 -20.60 4.93
C THR A 175 -13.06 -20.46 6.42
N HIS A 176 -12.11 -20.86 7.29
CA HIS A 176 -12.25 -20.67 8.73
C HIS A 176 -12.34 -19.18 9.11
N ALA A 177 -11.51 -18.34 8.51
CA ALA A 177 -11.56 -16.91 8.77
C ALA A 177 -12.86 -16.25 8.27
N PHE A 178 -13.37 -16.67 7.11
CA PHE A 178 -14.64 -16.19 6.58
C PHE A 178 -15.83 -16.62 7.45
N GLU A 179 -15.82 -17.86 7.94
CA GLU A 179 -16.81 -18.36 8.90
C GLU A 179 -16.77 -17.58 10.22
N LEU A 180 -15.57 -17.22 10.69
CA LEU A 180 -15.40 -16.36 11.87
C LEU A 180 -16.01 -14.97 11.68
N LEU A 181 -15.84 -14.36 10.50
CA LEU A 181 -16.41 -13.04 10.18
C LEU A 181 -17.95 -13.08 10.00
N ARG A 182 -18.52 -14.20 9.55
CA ARG A 182 -19.97 -14.37 9.37
C ARG A 182 -20.71 -14.86 10.62
N GLY A 183 -20.05 -15.66 11.45
CA GLY A 183 -20.66 -16.47 12.50
C GLY A 183 -20.86 -15.76 13.84
N ILE A 184 -20.73 -14.44 13.89
CA ILE A 184 -20.90 -13.62 15.07
C ILE A 184 -21.87 -12.50 14.72
N ALA A 185 -22.99 -12.43 15.44
CA ALA A 185 -24.04 -11.44 15.21
C ALA A 185 -23.46 -10.00 15.21
N ASN A 186 -23.84 -9.26 14.17
CA ASN A 186 -23.53 -7.86 13.87
C ASN A 186 -22.07 -7.56 13.48
N PRO A 187 -21.61 -7.97 12.28
CA PRO A 187 -20.48 -7.25 11.66
C PRO A 187 -20.86 -5.77 11.55
N PRO A 188 -19.95 -4.82 11.85
CA PRO A 188 -20.19 -3.41 11.59
C PRO A 188 -20.49 -3.22 10.10
N THR A 189 -21.73 -2.82 9.79
CA THR A 189 -22.16 -2.44 8.44
C THR A 189 -21.68 -1.03 8.05
N GLU A 190 -20.83 -0.40 8.87
CA GLU A 190 -20.24 0.87 8.50
C GLU A 190 -19.24 0.64 7.36
N ALA A 191 -19.71 0.93 6.15
CA ALA A 191 -18.85 1.23 5.02
C ALA A 191 -17.87 2.36 5.42
N PRO A 192 -16.67 2.43 4.82
CA PRO A 192 -15.71 3.50 5.08
C PRO A 192 -16.39 4.88 5.02
N SER A 193 -16.16 5.71 6.04
CA SER A 193 -16.79 7.04 6.17
C SER A 193 -16.27 8.08 5.18
N THR A 194 -15.36 7.71 4.27
CA THR A 194 -14.91 8.58 3.17
C THR A 194 -16.08 8.90 2.24
N GLN A 195 -16.90 9.86 2.63
CA GLN A 195 -17.72 10.62 1.71
C GLN A 195 -16.79 11.52 0.91
N ALA A 196 -16.98 11.55 -0.40
CA ALA A 196 -16.40 12.61 -1.22
C ALA A 196 -16.78 13.98 -0.63
N PRO A 197 -15.93 15.02 -0.77
CA PRO A 197 -16.31 16.37 -0.39
C PRO A 197 -17.69 16.71 -0.98
N PRO A 198 -18.63 17.27 -0.21
CA PRO A 198 -19.96 17.58 -0.74
C PRO A 198 -19.83 18.55 -1.91
N THR A 199 -20.33 18.15 -3.08
CA THR A 199 -20.35 18.94 -4.33
C THR A 199 -21.36 20.08 -4.33
N THR A 200 -21.82 20.55 -3.16
CA THR A 200 -22.78 21.65 -3.09
C THR A 200 -22.10 22.91 -2.58
N PRO A 201 -22.12 24.03 -3.33
CA PRO A 201 -21.65 25.31 -2.81
C PRO A 201 -22.50 25.70 -1.59
N GLN A 202 -21.86 25.96 -0.45
CA GLN A 202 -22.51 26.70 0.62
C GLN A 202 -22.77 28.11 0.12
N THR A 203 -24.05 28.43 -0.10
CA THR A 203 -24.51 29.77 -0.40
C THR A 203 -24.38 30.61 0.87
N THR A 204 -23.23 31.24 1.06
CA THR A 204 -23.11 32.35 2.00
C THR A 204 -23.74 33.58 1.35
N THR A 205 -24.91 33.99 1.83
CA THR A 205 -25.48 35.29 1.50
C THR A 205 -24.53 36.39 1.98
N CYS A 206 -23.82 37.01 1.04
CA CYS A 206 -23.11 38.26 1.27
C CYS A 206 -24.08 39.43 1.08
N THR A 207 -24.29 40.19 2.15
CA THR A 207 -24.95 41.50 2.13
C THR A 207 -24.13 42.45 1.26
N SER A 208 -24.83 43.11 0.34
CA SER A 208 -24.29 44.10 -0.60
C SER A 208 -23.63 45.28 0.11
N MET A 209 -22.35 45.51 -0.19
CA MET A 209 -21.85 46.87 -0.37
C MET A 209 -21.31 47.00 -1.79
N GLN A 210 -22.01 47.82 -2.56
CA GLN A 210 -21.60 48.25 -3.89
C GLN A 210 -20.28 49.01 -3.81
N SER A 211 -19.34 48.65 -4.68
CA SER A 211 -18.35 49.60 -5.18
C SER A 211 -18.15 49.32 -6.66
N SER A 212 -18.33 50.38 -7.44
CA SER A 212 -18.33 50.42 -8.89
C SER A 212 -16.91 50.47 -9.42
N THR A 213 -16.50 49.44 -10.15
CA THR A 213 -15.42 49.56 -11.13
C THR A 213 -15.72 48.66 -12.31
N SER A 214 -15.96 49.31 -13.45
CA SER A 214 -16.05 48.69 -14.77
C SER A 214 -14.65 48.30 -15.21
N THR A 215 -14.43 47.02 -15.52
CA THR A 215 -13.26 46.57 -16.27
C THR A 215 -13.63 45.46 -17.25
N GLN A 216 -13.16 45.65 -18.48
CA GLN A 216 -13.49 44.90 -19.69
C GLN A 216 -13.02 43.43 -19.65
N LYS A 217 -13.61 42.62 -20.55
CA LYS A 217 -13.22 41.24 -20.87
C LYS A 217 -11.70 41.14 -21.07
N PRO A 218 -10.98 40.28 -20.33
CA PRO A 218 -9.56 40.04 -20.56
C PRO A 218 -9.31 39.41 -21.93
N THR A 219 -8.40 40.02 -22.69
CA THR A 219 -7.80 39.49 -23.91
C THR A 219 -7.06 38.19 -23.59
N THR A 220 -7.29 37.17 -24.41
CA THR A 220 -6.61 35.88 -24.34
C THR A 220 -5.12 36.06 -24.61
N LEU A 221 -4.29 35.94 -23.57
CA LEU A 221 -2.87 35.66 -23.75
C LEU A 221 -2.71 34.15 -23.93
N GLN A 222 -2.08 33.75 -25.03
CA GLN A 222 -1.66 32.38 -25.26
C GLN A 222 -0.67 31.96 -24.18
N THR A 223 -1.13 31.13 -23.24
CA THR A 223 -0.26 30.47 -22.27
C THR A 223 0.47 29.32 -22.96
N THR A 224 1.79 29.43 -23.03
CA THR A 224 2.66 28.32 -23.41
C THR A 224 2.52 27.18 -22.40
N LYS A 225 2.39 25.96 -22.93
CA LYS A 225 2.36 24.69 -22.20
C LYS A 225 3.57 24.63 -21.24
N PRO A 226 3.42 24.30 -19.95
CA PRO A 226 4.56 24.06 -19.08
C PRO A 226 5.33 22.86 -19.62
N GLN A 227 6.50 23.14 -20.20
CA GLN A 227 7.44 22.13 -20.62
C GLN A 227 8.39 21.89 -19.45
N THR A 228 8.17 20.81 -18.71
CA THR A 228 9.11 20.34 -17.70
C THR A 228 10.43 20.06 -18.40
N GLN A 229 11.48 20.81 -18.06
CA GLN A 229 12.81 20.52 -18.57
C GLN A 229 13.25 19.15 -18.05
N ARG A 230 13.66 18.30 -18.98
CA ARG A 230 14.32 17.02 -18.66
C ARG A 230 15.53 17.32 -17.78
N PRO A 231 15.78 16.55 -16.70
CA PRO A 231 16.99 16.69 -15.93
C PRO A 231 18.20 16.57 -16.86
N ILE A 232 19.16 17.48 -16.68
CA ILE A 232 20.42 17.51 -17.43
C ILE A 232 21.08 16.14 -17.26
N ILE A 233 21.27 15.45 -18.38
CA ILE A 233 22.01 14.20 -18.45
C ILE A 233 23.45 14.56 -18.09
N THR A 234 23.87 14.22 -16.87
CA THR A 234 25.29 14.16 -16.54
C THR A 234 25.84 12.94 -17.26
N THR A 235 26.42 13.17 -18.43
CA THR A 235 27.07 12.18 -19.27
C THR A 235 28.27 11.58 -18.53
N LYS A 236 28.06 10.41 -17.94
CA LYS A 236 29.05 9.33 -18.01
C LYS A 236 28.29 8.01 -18.20
N PRO A 237 28.55 7.25 -19.27
CA PRO A 237 27.98 5.91 -19.43
C PRO A 237 28.33 5.10 -18.18
N PRO A 238 27.38 4.37 -17.56
CA PRO A 238 27.77 3.34 -16.61
C PRO A 238 28.53 2.28 -17.41
N THR A 239 29.84 2.21 -17.22
CA THR A 239 30.68 1.09 -17.68
C THR A 239 30.30 -0.15 -16.87
N GLY A 240 29.15 -0.71 -17.20
CA GLY A 240 28.70 -2.04 -16.79
C GLY A 240 28.66 -2.96 -18.01
N PRO A 241 28.66 -4.28 -17.82
CA PRO A 241 28.84 -5.25 -18.90
C PRO A 241 27.60 -5.44 -19.81
N VAL A 242 26.55 -4.63 -19.66
CA VAL A 242 25.29 -4.75 -20.42
C VAL A 242 24.88 -3.39 -20.99
N ASP A 243 24.56 -3.40 -22.29
CA ASP A 243 24.03 -2.23 -23.00
C ASP A 243 22.58 -1.94 -22.58
N CYS A 244 22.38 -0.83 -21.88
CA CYS A 244 21.07 -0.36 -21.42
C CYS A 244 20.37 0.59 -22.43
N SER A 245 20.63 0.44 -23.73
CA SER A 245 19.89 1.15 -24.79
C SER A 245 18.38 0.86 -24.78
N VAL A 246 17.96 -0.26 -24.18
CA VAL A 246 16.55 -0.62 -23.98
C VAL A 246 16.31 -0.89 -22.49
N ASP A 247 15.22 -0.33 -21.95
CA ASP A 247 14.79 -0.60 -20.58
C ASP A 247 14.32 -2.06 -20.44
N GLY A 248 14.67 -2.70 -19.32
CA GLY A 248 14.31 -4.09 -19.09
C GLY A 248 15.20 -4.81 -18.10
N TYR A 249 15.01 -6.13 -18.03
CA TYR A 249 15.76 -7.02 -17.16
C TYR A 249 16.67 -7.93 -18.00
N PHE A 250 17.95 -7.89 -17.68
CA PHE A 250 19.01 -8.57 -18.42
C PHE A 250 19.80 -9.48 -17.48
N PRO A 251 20.28 -10.64 -17.97
CA PRO A 251 21.15 -11.48 -17.16
C PRO A 251 22.47 -10.76 -16.87
N ASP A 252 22.98 -10.94 -15.65
CA ASP A 252 24.34 -10.51 -15.33
C ASP A 252 25.34 -11.53 -15.92
N PRO A 253 26.24 -11.12 -16.83
CA PRO A 253 27.18 -12.03 -17.47
C PRO A 253 28.26 -12.60 -16.52
N ALA A 254 28.49 -11.97 -15.36
CA ALA A 254 29.46 -12.43 -14.38
C ALA A 254 28.83 -13.21 -13.21
N ASN A 255 27.52 -13.10 -13.02
CA ASN A 255 26.83 -13.69 -11.88
C ASN A 255 25.47 -14.29 -12.27
N CYS A 256 25.39 -15.62 -12.24
CA CYS A 256 24.17 -16.36 -12.54
C CYS A 256 23.01 -16.09 -11.56
N SER A 257 23.35 -15.69 -10.32
CA SER A 257 22.38 -15.26 -9.31
C SER A 257 22.13 -13.74 -9.35
N GLY A 258 22.72 -13.03 -10.32
CA GLY A 258 22.57 -11.60 -10.54
C GLY A 258 21.76 -11.29 -11.80
N PHE A 259 21.17 -10.10 -11.82
CA PHE A 259 20.54 -9.54 -13.02
C PHE A 259 20.70 -8.02 -13.02
N ILE A 260 20.61 -7.42 -14.20
CA ILE A 260 20.74 -5.98 -14.40
C ILE A 260 19.39 -5.44 -14.82
N VAL A 261 18.92 -4.42 -14.09
CA VAL A 261 17.75 -3.64 -14.46
C VAL A 261 18.24 -2.42 -15.22
N CYS A 262 17.86 -2.28 -16.48
CA CYS A 262 18.08 -1.08 -17.26
C CYS A 262 16.84 -0.19 -17.15
N SER A 263 17.04 1.06 -16.72
CA SER A 263 15.97 2.07 -16.68
C SER A 263 16.52 3.44 -17.03
N ALA A 264 15.91 4.10 -18.01
CA ALA A 264 16.32 5.41 -18.53
C ALA A 264 17.81 5.47 -18.95
N GLY A 265 18.34 4.38 -19.52
CA GLY A 265 19.74 4.29 -19.94
C GLY A 265 20.74 4.02 -18.82
N VAL A 266 20.27 3.73 -17.60
CA VAL A 266 21.11 3.45 -16.43
C VAL A 266 20.99 1.97 -16.04
N ALA A 267 22.14 1.32 -15.83
CA ALA A 267 22.25 -0.06 -15.37
C ALA A 267 22.21 -0.13 -13.84
N TYR A 268 21.27 -0.89 -13.28
CA TYR A 268 21.14 -1.16 -11.85
C TYR A 268 21.36 -2.66 -11.58
N PRO A 269 22.52 -3.06 -11.05
CA PRO A 269 22.75 -4.46 -10.67
C PRO A 269 21.86 -4.86 -9.49
N ARG A 270 21.34 -6.08 -9.55
CA ARG A 270 20.47 -6.71 -8.55
C ARG A 270 20.88 -8.16 -8.38
N SER A 271 20.54 -8.73 -7.23
CA SER A 271 20.75 -10.15 -6.94
C SER A 271 19.40 -10.80 -6.71
N CYS A 272 19.26 -12.04 -7.18
CA CYS A 272 18.15 -12.90 -6.82
C CYS A 272 18.19 -13.26 -5.33
N PRO A 273 17.03 -13.58 -4.73
CA PRO A 273 16.99 -14.17 -3.39
C PRO A 273 17.93 -15.39 -3.26
N PRO A 274 18.47 -15.67 -2.06
CA PRO A 274 19.38 -16.79 -1.86
C PRO A 274 18.83 -18.11 -2.39
N GLY A 275 19.62 -18.82 -3.20
CA GLY A 275 19.25 -20.11 -3.81
C GLY A 275 18.54 -20.01 -5.17
N LEU A 276 18.17 -18.81 -5.63
CA LEU A 276 17.55 -18.61 -6.94
C LEU A 276 18.54 -18.05 -7.97
N LYS A 277 18.27 -18.31 -9.25
CA LYS A 277 19.05 -17.84 -10.40
C LYS A 277 18.18 -17.04 -11.35
N TYR A 278 18.75 -16.08 -12.07
CA TYR A 278 17.95 -15.25 -12.97
C TYR A 278 17.59 -16.00 -14.26
N ASN A 279 16.30 -16.19 -14.51
CA ASN A 279 15.81 -16.83 -15.73
C ASN A 279 15.70 -15.81 -16.87
N LYS A 280 16.65 -15.84 -17.82
CA LYS A 280 16.67 -14.89 -18.96
C LYS A 280 15.46 -14.97 -19.88
N ILE A 281 14.80 -16.13 -19.94
CA ILE A 281 13.62 -16.38 -20.78
C ILE A 281 12.37 -15.83 -20.08
N ARG A 282 12.19 -16.16 -18.80
CA ARG A 282 10.99 -15.79 -18.03
C ARG A 282 11.08 -14.44 -17.34
N LYS A 283 12.27 -13.84 -17.32
CA LYS A 283 12.57 -12.51 -16.77
C LYS A 283 12.36 -12.36 -15.25
N TYR A 284 12.47 -13.44 -14.49
CA TYR A 284 12.42 -13.44 -13.01
C TYR A 284 13.41 -14.45 -12.40
N CYS A 285 13.59 -14.40 -11.08
CA CYS A 285 14.44 -15.34 -10.34
C CYS A 285 13.73 -16.69 -10.15
N ASP A 286 14.27 -17.74 -10.77
CA ASP A 286 13.70 -19.09 -10.77
C ASP A 286 14.68 -20.08 -10.10
N TRP A 287 14.21 -21.29 -9.84
CA TRP A 287 15.02 -22.34 -9.25
C TRP A 287 16.14 -22.78 -10.21
N PRO A 288 17.33 -23.19 -9.70
CA PRO A 288 18.48 -23.51 -10.54
C PRO A 288 18.22 -24.55 -11.64
N GLN A 289 17.33 -25.52 -11.40
CA GLN A 289 16.94 -26.53 -12.39
C GLN A 289 16.15 -25.97 -13.59
N ASN A 290 15.54 -24.79 -13.43
CA ASN A 290 14.74 -24.12 -14.47
C ASN A 290 15.54 -23.04 -15.23
N VAL A 291 16.83 -22.85 -14.90
CA VAL A 291 17.66 -21.76 -15.41
C VAL A 291 18.91 -22.32 -16.08
N GLN A 292 19.09 -21.97 -17.35
CA GLN A 292 20.36 -22.13 -18.04
C GLN A 292 21.18 -20.85 -17.94
N CYS A 293 22.13 -20.87 -17.00
CA CYS A 293 23.38 -20.12 -17.10
C CYS A 293 24.39 -20.99 -17.84
#